data_AF-A0A1V5ZXJ7-F1
#
_entry.id   AF-A0A1V5ZXJ7-F1
#
_cell.length_a   1.000
_cell.length_b   1.000
_cell.length_c   1.000
_cell.angle_alpha   90.00
_cell.angle_beta   90.00
_cell.angle_gamma   90.00
#
_symmetry.space_group_name_H-M   'P 1'
#
loop_
_entity.id
_entity.type
_entity.pdbx_description
1 polymer ?
#
loop_
_entity_poly.entity_id
_entity_poly.type
_entity_poly.pdbx_seq_one_letter_code
_entity_poly.pdbx_strand_id
1 'polypeptide(L)' 'MYYTRSEVLEKLQITPPTLYAFIKEGLLTKYRMAKGRVFFDVAQVDALAKDRNEIKAVA' A
#
# COMPACT_ATOMS: atom_id res chain seq x y z
N MET A 1 0.83 -13.35 -3.82
CA MET A 1 1.63 -12.41 -4.64
C MET A 1 1.94 -11.19 -3.79
N TYR A 2 3.04 -10.49 -4.03
CA TYR A 2 3.43 -9.32 -3.23
C TYR A 2 3.81 -8.14 -4.12
N TYR A 3 3.48 -6.92 -3.68
CA TYR A 3 3.93 -5.69 -4.31
C TYR A 3 5.18 -5.15 -3.61
N THR A 4 6.08 -4.57 -4.38
CA THR A 4 7.19 -3.75 -3.89
C THR A 4 6.70 -2.37 -3.47
N ARG A 5 7.54 -1.63 -2.73
CA ARG A 5 7.23 -0.24 -2.35
C ARG A 5 6.81 0.62 -3.55
N SER A 6 7.52 0.53 -4.67
CA SER A 6 7.23 1.36 -5.85
C SER A 6 5.87 1.05 -6.44
N GLU A 7 5.54 -0.24 -6.59
CA GLU A 7 4.23 -0.67 -7.12
C GLU A 7 3.07 -0.23 -6.23
N VAL A 8 3.25 -0.30 -4.90
CA VAL A 8 2.21 0.18 -3.95
C VAL A 8 1.98 1.68 -4.08
N LEU A 9 3.06 2.46 -4.22
CA LEU A 9 2.95 3.92 -4.38
C LEU A 9 2.22 4.29 -5.67
N GLU A 10 2.49 3.60 -6.77
CA GLU A 10 1.83 3.80 -8.06
C GLU A 10 0.36 3.38 -8.00
N LYS A 11 0.07 2.17 -7.49
CA LYS A 11 -1.30 1.65 -7.36
C LYS A 11 -2.18 2.53 -6.50
N LEU A 12 -1.67 2.90 -5.32
CA LEU A 12 -2.42 3.73 -4.39
C LEU A 12 -2.39 5.21 -4.77
N GLN A 13 -1.52 5.64 -5.70
CA GLN A 13 -1.27 7.06 -6.00
C GLN A 13 -0.98 7.88 -4.73
N ILE A 14 -0.08 7.37 -3.89
CA ILE A 14 0.31 8.01 -2.63
C ILE A 14 1.80 8.30 -2.59
N THR A 15 2.20 9.13 -1.62
CA THR A 15 3.61 9.45 -1.37
C THR A 15 4.21 8.49 -0.33
N PRO A 16 5.54 8.34 -0.29
CA PRO A 16 6.21 7.50 0.71
C PRO A 16 5.83 7.81 2.17
N PRO A 17 5.70 9.10 2.59
CA PRO A 17 5.21 9.42 3.93
C PRO A 17 3.83 8.84 4.23
N THR A 18 2.88 8.95 3.30
CA THR A 18 1.53 8.38 3.45
C THR A 18 1.57 6.86 3.54
N LEU A 19 2.42 6.20 2.74
CA LEU A 19 2.62 4.76 2.84
C LEU A 19 3.11 4.35 4.25
N TYR A 20 4.04 5.09 4.85
CA TYR A 20 4.49 4.80 6.22
C TYR A 20 3.41 5.05 7.28
N ALA A 21 2.53 6.04 7.07
CA ALA A 21 1.37 6.26 7.93
C ALA A 21 0.43 5.04 7.90
N PHE A 22 0.11 4.51 6.72
CA PHE A 22 -0.74 3.31 6.59
C PHE A 22 -0.14 2.07 7.25
N ILE A 23 1.18 1.91 7.19
CA ILE A 23 1.86 0.83 7.92
C ILE A 23 1.76 1.05 9.44
N LYS A 24 1.93 2.29 9.90
CA LYS A 24 1.84 2.66 11.32
C LYS A 24 0.42 2.48 11.88
N GLU A 25 -0.59 2.74 11.06
CA GLU A 25 -2.02 2.58 11.39
C GLU A 25 -2.50 1.12 11.27
N GLY A 26 -1.66 0.20 10.81
CA GLY A 26 -2.02 -1.21 10.64
C GLY A 26 -2.86 -1.52 9.40
N LEU A 27 -3.02 -0.56 8.50
CA LEU A 27 -3.74 -0.72 7.23
C LEU A 27 -2.94 -1.53 6.20
N LEU A 28 -1.61 -1.50 6.28
CA LEU A 28 -0.71 -2.27 5.42
C LEU A 28 0.30 -3.06 6.23
N THR A 29 0.42 -4.34 5.93
CA THR A 29 1.45 -5.20 6.50
C THR A 29 2.69 -5.18 5.62
N LYS A 30 3.83 -4.79 6.20
CA LYS A 30 5.13 -4.85 5.52
C LYS A 30 5.81 -6.19 5.79
N TYR A 31 6.25 -6.83 4.72
CA TYR A 31 7.09 -8.02 4.76
C TYR A 31 8.52 -7.64 4.34
N ARG A 32 9.47 -7.84 5.23
CA ARG A 32 10.89 -7.62 4.93
C ARG A 32 11.48 -8.93 4.43
N MET A 33 11.90 -8.97 3.16
CA MET A 33 12.64 -10.10 2.60
C MET A 33 14.15 -9.92 2.74
N ALA A 34 14.89 -11.00 2.51
CA ALA A 34 16.34 -11.00 2.46
C ALA A 34 16.88 -9.89 1.53
N LYS A 35 18.03 -9.31 1.90
CA LYS A 35 18.64 -8.14 1.25
C LYS A 35 17.88 -6.81 1.42
N GLY A 36 17.01 -6.70 2.43
CA GLY A 36 16.41 -5.42 2.82
C GLY A 36 15.28 -4.92 1.93
N ARG A 37 14.78 -5.76 1.02
CA ARG A 37 13.61 -5.44 0.20
C ARG A 37 12.34 -5.52 1.04
N VAL A 38 11.44 -4.57 0.82
CA VAL A 38 10.14 -4.50 1.50
C VAL A 38 9.05 -4.81 0.49
N PHE A 39 8.16 -5.70 0.90
CA PHE A 39 7.03 -6.21 0.14
C PHE A 39 5.73 -6.02 0.93
N PHE A 40 4.63 -5.93 0.20
CA PHE A 40 3.29 -5.70 0.74
C PHE A 40 2.32 -6.73 0.16
N ASP A 41 1.33 -7.12 0.96
CA ASP A 41 0.31 -8.05 0.50
C ASP A 41 -0.56 -7.41 -0.58
N VAL A 42 -0.70 -8.09 -1.71
CA VAL A 42 -1.51 -7.62 -2.85
C VAL A 42 -2.97 -7.39 -2.45
N ALA A 43 -3.55 -8.28 -1.63
CA ALA A 43 -4.95 -8.17 -1.21
C ALA A 43 -5.21 -6.93 -0.37
N GLN A 44 -4.28 -6.58 0.53
CA GLN A 44 -4.40 -5.37 1.35
C GLN A 44 -4.27 -4.10 0.51
N VAL A 45 -3.33 -4.08 -0.43
CA VAL A 45 -3.11 -2.95 -1.33
C VAL A 45 -4.31 -2.75 -2.26
N ASP A 46 -4.84 -3.83 -2.84
CA ASP A 46 -5.99 -3.74 -3.72
C ASP A 46 -7.29 -3.38 -2.97
N ALA A 47 -7.46 -3.81 -1.72
CA ALA A 47 -8.56 -3.36 -0.86
C ALA A 47 -8.51 -1.85 -0.61
N LEU A 48 -7.34 -1.34 -0.18
CA LEU A 48 -7.14 0.11 0.02
C LEU A 48 -7.30 0.92 -1.27
N ALA A 49 -6.89 0.37 -2.41
CA ALA A 49 -7.08 1.02 -3.71
C ALA A 49 -8.56 1.15 -4.07
N LYS A 50 -9.37 0.12 -3.77
CA LYS A 50 -10.82 0.14 -3.97
C LYS A 50 -11.50 1.15 -3.06
N ASP A 51 -11.25 1.09 -1.75
CA ASP A 51 -11.84 2.02 -0.79
C ASP A 51 -11.53 3.48 -1.17
N ARG A 52 -10.29 3.75 -1.62
CA ARG A 52 -9.89 5.09 -2.06
C ARG A 52 -10.59 5.53 -3.35
N ASN A 53 -10.83 4.61 -4.28
CA ASN A 53 -11.59 4.90 -5.49
C ASN A 53 -13.05 5.20 -5.15
N GLU A 54 -13.64 4.52 -4.17
CA GLU A 54 -14.99 4.81 -3.69
C GLU A 54 -15.07 6.20 -3.05
N ILE A 55 -14.07 6.59 -2.25
CA ILE A 55 -13.99 7.97 -1.69
C ILE A 55 -13.87 9.02 -2.80
N LYS A 56 -13.07 8.76 -3.84
CA LYS A 56 -12.92 9.68 -4.98
C LYS A 56 -14.14 9.73 -5.90
N ALA A 57 -14.92 8.66 -5.99
CA ALA A 57 -16.12 8.60 -6.84
C ALA A 57 -17.33 9.32 -6.22
N VAL A 58 -17.30 9.55 -4.90
CA VAL A 58 -18.37 10.21 -4.14
C VAL A 58 -18.08 11.69 -3.86
N ALA A 59 -16.85 12.16 -4.14
CA ALA A 59 -16.43 13.56 -4.00
C ALA A 59 -16.52 14.32 -5.33
#